data_AF-A0A915YN34-F1
#
_entry.id   AF-A0A915YN34-F1
#
_cell.length_a   1.000
_cell.length_b   1.000
_cell.length_c   1.000
_cell.angle_alpha   90.00
_cell.angle_beta   90.00
_cell.angle_gamma   90.00
#
_symmetry.space_group_name_H-M   'P 1'
#
loop_
_entity.id
_entity.type
_entity.pdbx_description
1 polymer ?
#
loop_
_entity_poly.entity_id
_entity_poly.type
_entity_poly.pdbx_seq_one_letter_code
_entity_poly.pdbx_strand_id
1 'polypeptide(L)'
;MYGINFSEEIRSNISSTTAANAVLKKLFPLNEKSLISGVHLFGIHLITLKQARENIRNIKENNVQLISLEHCSKSTLNKRQHKFGNQLKQHVQIEGSKIYGKDRVVLKQISYSVKDMDFQIDYEKRNDIKKKKLISAVQAIDLNYIPREGYRALTAVESNLQREWAVSEQRLKITTEMSQKIPVTFINLPLDFTEYSNSESIEIIQNIKKDGTRSVKDILNDFE
;
A
#
# COMPACT_ATOMS: atom_id res chain seq x y z
N MET A 1 -40.88 -23.46 37.49
CA MET A 1 -39.56 -23.10 38.05
C MET A 1 -38.63 -22.81 36.89
N TYR A 2 -38.25 -21.55 36.67
CA TYR A 2 -37.27 -21.20 35.64
C TYR A 2 -35.86 -21.57 36.13
N GLY A 3 -35.11 -22.33 35.32
CA GLY A 3 -33.80 -22.87 35.67
C GLY A 3 -32.70 -21.80 35.75
N ILE A 4 -31.59 -22.15 36.40
CA ILE A 4 -30.45 -21.28 36.76
C ILE A 4 -29.79 -20.59 35.54
N ASN A 5 -30.12 -21.00 34.30
CA ASN A 5 -29.57 -20.46 33.06
C ASN A 5 -30.64 -19.91 32.07
N PHE A 6 -31.84 -19.58 32.53
CA PHE A 6 -32.87 -19.06 31.63
C PHE A 6 -32.72 -17.54 31.42
N SER A 7 -32.08 -17.14 30.32
CA SER A 7 -32.12 -15.76 29.82
C SER A 7 -33.11 -15.67 28.67
N GLU A 8 -34.28 -15.09 28.91
CA GLU A 8 -35.21 -14.78 27.82
C GLU A 8 -34.76 -13.53 27.10
N GLU A 9 -34.41 -13.68 25.81
CA GLU A 9 -33.91 -12.58 25.02
C GLU A 9 -35.00 -12.00 24.12
N ILE A 10 -35.10 -10.67 24.11
CA ILE A 10 -36.04 -9.93 23.28
C ILE A 10 -35.22 -9.03 22.37
N ARG A 11 -35.33 -9.26 21.06
CA ARG A 11 -34.60 -8.52 20.04
C ARG A 11 -35.58 -7.91 19.03
N SER A 12 -35.24 -6.74 18.50
CA SER A 12 -35.90 -6.16 17.35
C SER A 12 -34.86 -5.58 16.40
N ASN A 13 -35.02 -5.87 15.11
CA ASN A 13 -34.20 -5.28 14.06
C ASN A 13 -34.82 -4.00 13.47
N ILE A 14 -35.97 -3.56 14.01
CA ILE A 14 -36.75 -2.44 13.45
C ILE A 14 -36.43 -1.14 14.17
N SER A 15 -36.64 -1.10 15.49
CA SER A 15 -36.31 0.08 16.30
C SER A 15 -36.19 -0.28 17.78
N SER A 16 -35.54 0.60 18.55
CA SER A 16 -35.48 0.50 20.01
C SER A 16 -36.88 0.54 20.63
N THR A 17 -37.80 1.36 20.12
CA THR A 17 -39.19 1.41 20.59
C THR A 17 -39.93 0.10 20.34
N THR A 18 -39.67 -0.56 19.22
CA THR A 18 -40.25 -1.87 18.91
C THR A 18 -39.74 -2.94 19.89
N ALA A 19 -38.43 -2.94 20.20
CA ALA A 19 -37.88 -3.83 21.22
C ALA A 19 -38.47 -3.54 22.61
N ALA A 20 -38.60 -2.27 22.98
CA ALA A 20 -39.15 -1.86 24.27
C ALA A 20 -40.62 -2.28 24.46
N ASN A 21 -41.43 -2.13 23.42
CA ASN A 21 -42.82 -2.60 23.42
C ASN A 21 -42.92 -4.13 23.45
N ALA A 22 -42.00 -4.85 22.82
CA ALA A 22 -41.95 -6.31 22.91
C ALA A 22 -41.59 -6.78 24.34
N VAL A 23 -40.67 -6.08 25.01
CA VAL A 23 -40.36 -6.28 26.45
C VAL A 23 -41.60 -6.04 27.31
N LEU A 24 -42.29 -4.92 27.09
CA LEU A 24 -43.47 -4.55 27.87
C LEU A 24 -44.60 -5.59 27.72
N LYS A 25 -44.86 -6.08 26.51
CA LYS A 25 -45.87 -7.11 26.25
C LYS A 25 -45.55 -8.45 26.93
N LYS A 26 -44.28 -8.82 27.03
CA LYS A 26 -43.88 -10.05 27.74
C LYS A 26 -44.00 -9.90 29.26
N LEU A 27 -43.61 -8.74 29.81
CA LEU A 27 -43.69 -8.48 31.25
C LEU A 27 -45.15 -8.29 31.73
N PHE A 28 -46.01 -7.73 30.88
CA PHE A 28 -47.41 -7.45 31.22
C PHE A 28 -48.36 -7.91 30.11
N PRO A 29 -48.63 -9.22 29.99
CA PRO A 29 -49.41 -9.79 28.88
C PRO A 29 -50.86 -9.27 28.78
N LEU A 30 -51.44 -8.84 29.91
CA LEU A 30 -52.81 -8.31 29.98
C LEU A 30 -52.90 -6.82 29.60
N ASN A 31 -51.78 -6.16 29.34
CA ASN A 31 -51.71 -4.73 29.06
C ASN A 31 -51.44 -4.45 27.58
N GLU A 32 -52.46 -4.65 26.74
CA GLU A 32 -52.32 -4.50 25.28
C GLU A 32 -52.20 -3.05 24.81
N LYS A 33 -52.67 -2.08 25.61
CA LYS A 33 -52.78 -0.67 25.20
C LYS A 33 -51.56 0.18 25.55
N SER A 34 -50.72 -0.28 26.47
CA SER A 34 -49.56 0.51 26.92
C SER A 34 -48.41 0.39 25.93
N LEU A 35 -47.85 1.53 25.53
CA LEU A 35 -46.65 1.61 24.70
C LEU A 35 -45.59 2.39 25.46
N ILE A 36 -44.34 1.97 25.32
CA ILE A 36 -43.17 2.63 25.88
C ILE A 36 -42.18 2.99 24.77
N SER A 37 -41.68 4.22 24.84
CA SER A 37 -40.65 4.69 23.93
C SER A 37 -39.32 4.01 24.25
N GLY A 38 -38.62 3.51 23.24
CA GLY A 38 -37.33 2.84 23.43
C GLY A 38 -36.26 3.77 24.00
N VAL A 39 -36.32 5.06 23.67
CA VAL A 39 -35.41 6.06 24.24
C VAL A 39 -35.62 6.19 25.76
N HIS A 40 -36.86 6.09 26.23
CA HIS A 40 -37.18 6.18 27.67
C HIS A 40 -36.81 4.91 28.42
N LEU A 41 -36.98 3.74 27.81
CA LEU A 41 -36.61 2.47 28.45
C LEU A 41 -35.09 2.26 28.50
N PHE A 42 -34.39 2.55 27.39
CA PHE A 42 -32.95 2.28 27.27
C PHE A 42 -32.07 3.48 27.62
N GLY A 43 -32.63 4.69 27.77
CA GLY A 43 -31.89 5.89 28.16
C GLY A 43 -30.93 6.43 27.10
N ILE A 44 -30.97 5.93 25.86
CA ILE A 44 -30.04 6.32 24.80
C ILE A 44 -30.73 7.28 23.83
N HIS A 45 -30.59 8.58 24.08
CA HIS A 45 -31.07 9.63 23.18
C HIS A 45 -29.99 10.00 22.15
N LEU A 46 -30.29 9.82 20.86
CA LEU A 46 -29.32 9.99 19.77
C LEU A 46 -28.75 11.41 19.68
N ILE A 47 -29.54 12.44 20.01
CA ILE A 47 -29.09 13.84 19.98
C ILE A 47 -28.04 14.08 21.08
N THR A 48 -28.32 13.62 22.30
CA THR A 48 -27.41 13.74 23.44
C THR A 48 -26.11 12.98 23.20
N LEU A 49 -26.21 11.80 22.58
CA LEU A 49 -25.06 10.96 22.24
C LEU A 49 -24.22 11.57 21.10
N LYS A 50 -24.86 12.22 20.13
CA LYS A 50 -24.18 13.01 19.08
C LYS A 50 -23.43 14.20 19.69
N GLN A 51 -24.09 14.99 20.54
CA GLN A 51 -23.49 16.13 21.24
C GLN A 51 -22.30 15.71 22.11
N ALA A 52 -22.42 14.62 22.87
CA ALA A 52 -21.31 14.09 23.68
C ALA A 52 -20.11 13.68 22.81
N ARG A 53 -20.35 13.03 21.66
CA ARG A 53 -19.30 12.63 20.72
C ARG A 53 -18.61 13.84 20.08
N GLU A 54 -19.36 14.87 19.71
CA GLU A 54 -18.82 16.10 19.16
C GLU A 54 -17.99 16.87 20.20
N ASN A 55 -18.47 16.99 21.43
CA ASN A 55 -17.72 17.62 22.53
C ASN A 55 -16.40 16.90 22.81
N ILE A 56 -16.37 15.57 22.86
CA ILE A 56 -15.12 14.81 23.06
C ILE A 56 -14.14 15.04 21.90
N ARG A 57 -14.62 15.12 20.66
CA ARG A 57 -13.77 15.42 19.49
C ARG A 57 -13.17 16.82 19.60
N ASN A 58 -14.00 17.82 19.91
CA ASN A 58 -13.56 19.21 20.08
C ASN A 58 -12.52 19.34 21.21
N ILE A 59 -12.73 18.65 22.34
CA ILE A 59 -11.77 18.60 23.46
C ILE A 59 -10.45 17.94 23.02
N LYS A 60 -10.49 16.87 22.23
CA LYS A 60 -9.28 16.22 21.69
C LYS A 60 -8.56 17.11 20.69
N GLU A 61 -9.26 17.79 19.80
CA GLU A 61 -8.64 18.70 18.83
C GLU A 61 -7.97 19.89 19.51
N ASN A 62 -8.53 20.39 20.61
CA ASN A 62 -7.98 21.53 21.36
C ASN A 62 -6.83 21.14 22.32
N ASN A 63 -6.72 19.88 22.75
CA ASN A 63 -5.73 19.43 23.75
C ASN A 63 -4.60 18.54 23.20
N VAL A 64 -4.55 18.24 21.90
CA VAL A 64 -3.42 17.49 21.33
C VAL A 64 -2.24 18.45 21.15
N GLN A 65 -1.39 18.55 22.17
CA GLN A 65 -0.04 19.07 21.97
C GLN A 65 0.68 18.15 20.97
N LEU A 66 1.03 18.71 19.81
CA LEU A 66 1.77 17.97 18.81
C LEU A 66 3.15 17.63 19.37
N ILE A 67 3.50 16.34 19.32
CA ILE A 67 4.85 15.86 19.64
C ILE A 67 5.87 16.68 18.85
N SER A 68 6.94 17.14 19.52
CA SER A 68 8.05 17.87 18.90
C SER A 68 8.61 17.09 17.70
N LEU A 69 9.14 17.80 16.70
CA LEU A 69 9.72 17.18 15.51
C LEU A 69 10.84 16.21 15.87
N GLU A 70 11.65 16.52 16.88
CA GLU A 70 12.78 15.71 17.37
C GLU A 70 12.36 14.33 17.88
N HIS A 71 11.14 14.21 18.41
CA HIS A 71 10.60 12.96 18.95
C HIS A 71 9.55 12.33 18.04
N CYS A 72 9.45 12.80 16.80
CA CYS A 72 8.41 12.39 15.87
C CYS A 72 8.88 11.18 15.05
N SER A 73 8.07 10.12 15.00
CA SER A 73 8.36 9.00 14.09
C SER A 73 8.33 9.47 12.63
N LYS A 74 9.09 8.80 11.75
CA LYS A 74 9.11 9.07 10.30
C LYS A 74 7.71 9.00 9.68
N SER A 75 6.87 8.07 10.14
CA SER A 75 5.48 7.93 9.69
C SER A 75 4.63 9.16 10.06
N THR A 76 4.77 9.64 11.30
CA THR A 76 4.06 10.84 11.77
C THR A 76 4.54 12.09 11.03
N LEU A 77 5.85 12.24 10.81
CA LEU A 77 6.41 13.33 10.00
C LEU A 77 5.86 13.32 8.57
N ASN A 78 5.84 12.16 7.90
CA ASN A 78 5.27 12.03 6.56
C ASN A 78 3.80 12.45 6.52
N LYS A 79 2.98 12.04 7.52
CA LYS A 79 1.58 12.46 7.61
C LYS A 79 1.44 13.98 7.76
N ARG A 80 2.28 14.60 8.58
CA ARG A 80 2.30 16.06 8.77
C ARG A 80 2.69 16.78 7.47
N GLN A 81 3.74 16.34 6.79
CA GLN A 81 4.15 16.86 5.49
C GLN A 81 3.01 16.75 4.46
N HIS A 82 2.37 15.59 4.36
CA HIS A 82 1.24 15.39 3.45
C HIS A 82 0.05 16.30 3.76
N LYS A 83 -0.31 16.44 5.04
CA LYS A 83 -1.39 17.34 5.46
C LYS A 83 -1.07 18.78 5.08
N PHE A 84 0.12 19.26 5.43
CA PHE A 84 0.58 20.61 5.11
C PHE A 84 0.58 20.87 3.61
N GLY A 85 1.17 19.96 2.83
CA GLY A 85 1.24 20.10 1.38
C GLY A 85 -0.15 20.12 0.71
N ASN A 86 -1.07 19.25 1.14
CA ASN A 86 -2.42 19.24 0.60
C ASN A 86 -3.18 20.54 0.90
N GLN A 87 -3.06 21.07 2.11
CA GLN A 87 -3.68 22.33 2.49
C GLN A 87 -3.11 23.50 1.66
N LEU A 88 -1.79 23.55 1.49
CA LEU A 88 -1.14 24.60 0.71
C LEU A 88 -1.53 24.53 -0.77
N LYS A 89 -1.57 23.32 -1.35
CA LYS A 89 -2.01 23.11 -2.74
C LYS A 89 -3.42 23.64 -2.98
N GLN A 90 -4.34 23.37 -2.06
CA GLN A 90 -5.72 23.89 -2.14
C GLN A 90 -5.73 25.42 -2.05
N HIS A 91 -4.97 26.00 -1.12
CA HIS A 91 -4.89 27.45 -0.96
C HIS A 91 -4.34 28.15 -2.21
N VAL A 92 -3.26 27.63 -2.80
CA VAL A 92 -2.68 28.15 -4.05
C VAL A 92 -3.67 28.09 -5.21
N GLN A 93 -4.50 27.06 -5.29
CA GLN A 93 -5.55 26.99 -6.32
C GLN A 93 -6.63 28.05 -6.13
N ILE A 94 -7.07 28.26 -4.88
CA ILE A 94 -8.09 29.26 -4.54
C ILE A 94 -7.56 30.67 -4.85
N GLU A 95 -6.41 31.03 -4.29
CA GLU A 95 -5.82 32.36 -4.51
C GLU A 95 -5.39 32.55 -5.96
N GLY A 96 -4.86 31.49 -6.59
CA GLY A 96 -4.51 31.50 -8.00
C GLY A 96 -5.69 31.85 -8.91
N SER A 97 -6.88 31.31 -8.62
CA SER A 97 -8.09 31.64 -9.39
C SER A 97 -8.54 33.10 -9.22
N LYS A 98 -8.25 33.72 -8.07
CA LYS A 98 -8.55 35.13 -7.82
C LYS A 98 -7.60 36.06 -8.57
N ILE A 99 -6.31 35.72 -8.60
CA ILE A 99 -5.25 36.57 -9.18
C ILE A 99 -5.17 36.40 -10.71
N TYR A 100 -5.24 35.15 -11.19
CA TYR A 100 -5.02 34.81 -12.60
C TYR A 100 -6.33 34.50 -13.34
N GLY A 101 -7.49 34.59 -12.67
CA GLY A 101 -8.80 34.42 -13.28
C GLY A 101 -9.01 33.02 -13.87
N LYS A 102 -9.09 32.95 -15.21
CA LYS A 102 -9.32 31.70 -15.95
C LYS A 102 -8.05 30.87 -16.14
N ASP A 103 -6.88 31.46 -15.94
CA ASP A 103 -5.62 30.76 -16.15
C ASP A 103 -5.36 29.76 -15.03
N ARG A 104 -4.90 28.57 -15.41
CA ARG A 104 -4.70 27.47 -14.49
C ARG A 104 -3.40 27.62 -13.71
N VAL A 105 -3.49 27.86 -12.41
CA VAL A 105 -2.35 27.84 -11.49
C VAL A 105 -2.05 26.40 -11.04
N VAL A 106 -0.78 25.99 -11.17
CA VAL A 106 -0.31 24.65 -10.78
C VAL A 106 0.90 24.78 -9.86
N LEU A 107 0.76 24.30 -8.62
CA LEU A 107 1.88 24.16 -7.68
C LEU A 107 2.71 22.93 -8.06
N LYS A 108 3.98 23.13 -8.43
CA LYS A 108 4.89 22.05 -8.86
C LYS A 108 5.68 21.46 -7.70
N GLN A 109 6.38 22.29 -6.95
CA GLN A 109 7.21 21.90 -5.82
C GLN A 109 7.20 22.99 -4.76
N ILE A 110 7.36 22.59 -3.51
CA ILE A 110 7.68 23.49 -2.40
C ILE A 110 8.88 22.97 -1.62
N SER A 111 9.67 23.90 -1.10
CA SER A 111 10.73 23.64 -0.13
C SER A 111 10.53 24.56 1.07
N TYR A 112 10.63 24.02 2.27
CA TYR A 112 10.41 24.76 3.51
C TYR A 112 11.17 24.12 4.67
N SER A 113 11.50 24.90 5.69
CA SER A 113 12.19 24.41 6.88
C SER A 113 11.34 24.57 8.13
N VAL A 114 11.51 23.67 9.09
CA VAL A 114 10.91 23.78 10.44
C VAL A 114 11.96 23.36 11.45
N LYS A 115 12.39 24.28 12.32
CA LYS A 115 13.47 24.03 13.31
C LYS A 115 14.69 23.36 12.65
N ASP A 116 15.23 24.01 11.64
CA ASP A 116 16.44 23.58 10.90
C ASP A 116 16.31 22.25 10.14
N MET A 117 15.11 21.66 10.09
CA MET A 117 14.81 20.49 9.27
C MET A 117 14.22 20.93 7.94
N ASP A 118 14.91 20.63 6.85
CA ASP A 118 14.45 20.94 5.50
C ASP A 118 13.50 19.87 4.96
N PHE A 119 12.42 20.35 4.35
CA PHE A 119 11.40 19.53 3.72
C PHE A 119 11.19 19.98 2.28
N GLN A 120 10.94 18.99 1.43
CA GLN A 120 10.61 19.21 0.03
C GLN A 120 9.38 18.37 -0.33
N ILE A 121 8.34 19.02 -0.85
CA ILE A 121 7.14 18.36 -1.35
C ILE A 121 7.06 18.62 -2.85
N ASP A 122 7.04 17.53 -3.60
CA ASP A 122 6.97 17.50 -5.05
C ASP A 122 5.56 17.02 -5.44
N TYR A 123 4.83 17.87 -6.15
CA TYR A 123 3.45 17.62 -6.61
C TYR A 123 3.41 17.09 -8.04
N GLU A 124 4.54 17.10 -8.76
CA GLU A 124 4.62 16.50 -10.08
C GLU A 124 4.54 14.97 -9.96
N LYS A 125 3.90 14.34 -10.95
CA LYS A 125 3.87 12.88 -11.01
C LYS A 125 5.29 12.40 -11.26
N ARG A 126 5.96 11.94 -10.20
CA ARG A 126 7.22 11.17 -10.26
C ARG A 126 7.11 9.85 -11.05
N ASN A 127 6.02 9.61 -11.78
CA ASN A 127 5.83 8.39 -12.55
C ASN A 127 6.98 8.21 -13.54
N ASP A 128 7.46 9.26 -14.20
CA ASP A 128 8.54 9.11 -15.17
C ASP A 128 9.88 8.80 -14.51
N ILE A 129 10.23 9.47 -13.40
CA ILE A 129 11.48 9.22 -12.69
C ILE A 129 11.47 7.83 -12.04
N LYS A 130 10.38 7.45 -11.35
CA LYS A 130 10.25 6.12 -10.74
C LYS A 130 10.28 5.02 -11.79
N LYS A 131 9.55 5.21 -12.91
CA LYS A 131 9.55 4.27 -14.03
C LYS A 131 10.94 4.16 -14.66
N LYS A 132 11.65 5.28 -14.90
CA LYS A 132 13.03 5.28 -15.38
C LYS A 132 13.98 4.53 -14.44
N LYS A 133 13.85 4.73 -13.13
CA LYS A 133 14.64 3.99 -12.11
C LYS A 133 14.36 2.50 -12.15
N LEU A 134 13.10 2.09 -12.24
CA LEU A 134 12.73 0.67 -12.35
C LEU A 134 13.24 0.06 -13.66
N ILE A 135 13.10 0.74 -14.79
CA ILE A 135 13.65 0.29 -16.09
C ILE A 135 15.17 0.14 -16.01
N SER A 136 15.87 1.10 -15.42
CA SER A 136 17.33 1.05 -15.26
C SER A 136 17.77 -0.13 -14.38
N ALA A 137 17.00 -0.43 -13.31
CA ALA A 137 17.27 -1.58 -12.45
C ALA A 137 17.05 -2.91 -13.19
N VAL A 138 15.95 -3.04 -13.96
CA VAL A 138 15.72 -4.22 -14.81
C VAL A 138 16.87 -4.41 -15.79
N GLN A 139 17.28 -3.34 -16.48
CA GLN A 139 18.38 -3.38 -17.43
C GLN A 139 19.70 -3.80 -16.77
N ALA A 140 20.04 -3.26 -15.60
CA ALA A 140 21.24 -3.65 -14.87
C ALA A 140 21.20 -5.12 -14.42
N ILE A 141 20.04 -5.63 -14.01
CA ILE A 141 19.85 -7.04 -13.65
C ILE A 141 20.05 -7.94 -14.86
N ASP A 142 19.41 -7.62 -15.99
CA ASP A 142 19.47 -8.42 -17.20
C ASP A 142 20.88 -8.38 -17.84
N LEU A 143 21.55 -7.23 -17.84
CA LEU A 143 22.91 -7.09 -18.38
C LEU A 143 23.98 -7.83 -17.56
N ASN A 144 23.82 -7.86 -16.24
CA ASN A 144 24.82 -8.45 -15.33
C ASN A 144 24.38 -9.83 -14.79
N TYR A 145 23.31 -10.42 -15.36
CA TYR A 145 22.76 -11.70 -14.95
C TYR A 145 22.55 -11.83 -13.43
N ILE A 146 22.11 -10.76 -12.78
CA ILE A 146 21.94 -10.74 -11.32
C ILE A 146 20.78 -11.65 -10.95
N PRO A 147 21.00 -12.71 -10.14
CA PRO A 147 19.90 -13.57 -9.71
C PRO A 147 18.94 -12.79 -8.81
N ARG A 148 17.66 -13.16 -8.86
CA ARG A 148 16.60 -12.55 -8.04
C ARG A 148 16.98 -12.48 -6.57
N GLU A 149 17.58 -13.55 -6.04
CA GLU A 149 18.05 -13.63 -4.66
C GLU A 149 19.16 -12.61 -4.35
N GLY A 150 20.10 -12.44 -5.28
CA GLY A 150 21.17 -11.46 -5.16
C GLY A 150 20.64 -10.03 -5.12
N TYR A 151 19.70 -9.69 -6.01
CA TYR A 151 19.07 -8.37 -5.97
C TYR A 151 18.25 -8.15 -4.69
N ARG A 152 17.55 -9.18 -4.21
CA ARG A 152 16.83 -9.14 -2.94
C ARG A 152 17.77 -8.82 -1.77
N ALA A 153 18.91 -9.50 -1.69
CA ALA A 153 19.94 -9.24 -0.67
C ALA A 153 20.45 -7.78 -0.73
N LEU A 154 20.73 -7.26 -1.93
CA LEU A 154 21.15 -5.85 -2.10
C LEU A 154 20.10 -4.87 -1.58
N THR A 155 18.82 -5.08 -1.89
CA THR A 155 17.72 -4.21 -1.43
C THR A 155 17.40 -4.34 0.07
N ALA A 156 17.90 -5.38 0.73
CA ALA A 156 17.79 -5.52 2.18
C ALA A 156 18.76 -4.60 2.92
N VAL A 157 19.95 -4.36 2.34
CA VAL A 157 21.00 -3.51 2.90
C VAL A 157 20.81 -2.05 2.50
N GLU A 158 20.51 -1.78 1.23
CA GLU A 158 20.37 -0.41 0.71
C GLU A 158 18.90 0.00 0.59
N SER A 159 18.46 0.90 1.47
CA SER A 159 17.08 1.39 1.52
C SER A 159 16.66 2.26 0.32
N ASN A 160 17.63 2.81 -0.41
CA ASN A 160 17.39 3.67 -1.58
C ASN A 160 17.14 2.88 -2.88
N LEU A 161 17.45 1.58 -2.91
CA LEU A 161 17.17 0.71 -4.06
C LEU A 161 15.67 0.43 -4.20
N GLN A 162 15.23 0.20 -5.44
CA GLN A 162 13.86 -0.22 -5.71
C GLN A 162 13.65 -1.65 -5.20
N ARG A 163 12.53 -1.89 -4.50
CA ARG A 163 12.20 -3.22 -3.95
C ARG A 163 12.09 -4.26 -5.06
N GLU A 164 12.55 -5.47 -4.77
CA GLU A 164 12.57 -6.60 -5.70
C GLU A 164 11.24 -6.82 -6.43
N TRP A 165 10.12 -6.83 -5.69
CA TRP A 165 8.79 -7.03 -6.29
C TRP A 165 8.43 -5.98 -7.36
N ALA A 166 8.83 -4.72 -7.15
CA ALA A 166 8.52 -3.63 -8.08
C ALA A 166 9.36 -3.74 -9.37
N VAL A 167 10.60 -4.22 -9.23
CA VAL A 167 11.48 -4.49 -10.37
C VAL A 167 10.99 -5.70 -11.16
N SER A 168 10.54 -6.76 -10.48
CA SER A 168 9.94 -7.93 -11.12
C SER A 168 8.66 -7.60 -11.89
N GLU A 169 7.78 -6.77 -11.33
CA GLU A 169 6.57 -6.29 -12.01
C GLU A 169 6.91 -5.50 -13.29
N GLN A 170 7.90 -4.60 -13.20
CA GLN A 170 8.35 -3.83 -14.35
C GLN A 170 8.97 -4.73 -15.43
N ARG A 171 9.73 -5.76 -15.04
CA ARG A 171 10.31 -6.75 -15.97
C ARG A 171 9.21 -7.52 -16.71
N LEU A 172 8.20 -8.01 -15.99
CA LEU A 172 7.05 -8.70 -16.60
C LEU A 172 6.35 -7.79 -17.62
N LYS A 173 6.15 -6.52 -17.29
CA LYS A 173 5.54 -5.54 -18.21
C LYS A 173 6.36 -5.38 -19.49
N ILE A 174 7.68 -5.25 -19.38
CA ILE A 174 8.57 -5.16 -20.54
C ILE A 174 8.47 -6.43 -21.39
N THR A 175 8.53 -7.61 -20.77
CA THR A 175 8.42 -8.89 -21.48
C THR A 175 7.11 -9.01 -22.25
N THR A 176 5.98 -8.62 -21.64
CA THR A 176 4.67 -8.63 -22.30
C THR A 176 4.58 -7.63 -23.46
N GLU A 177 5.14 -6.43 -23.29
CA GLU A 177 5.21 -5.44 -24.38
C GLU A 177 6.12 -5.92 -25.52
N MET A 178 7.21 -6.63 -25.20
CA MET A 178 8.14 -7.18 -26.20
C MET A 178 7.55 -8.37 -26.96
N SER A 179 6.85 -9.29 -26.29
CA SER A 179 6.24 -10.45 -26.94
C SER A 179 5.15 -10.08 -27.94
N GLN A 180 4.47 -8.94 -27.73
CA GLN A 180 3.54 -8.38 -28.71
C GLN A 180 4.23 -7.83 -29.96
N LYS A 181 5.46 -7.32 -29.83
CA LYS A 181 6.21 -6.68 -30.92
C LYS A 181 7.11 -7.63 -31.67
N ILE A 182 7.67 -8.62 -30.98
CA ILE A 182 8.57 -9.62 -31.52
C ILE A 182 7.87 -10.97 -31.37
N PRO A 183 7.30 -11.54 -32.45
CA PRO A 183 6.68 -12.84 -32.39
C PRO A 183 7.75 -13.88 -32.06
N VAL A 184 7.62 -14.50 -30.88
CA VAL A 184 8.46 -15.61 -30.45
C VAL A 184 7.78 -16.91 -30.88
N THR A 185 8.30 -17.55 -31.91
CA THR A 185 7.90 -18.90 -32.32
C THR A 185 8.71 -19.93 -31.54
N PHE A 186 8.03 -20.76 -30.75
CA PHE A 186 8.66 -21.92 -30.12
C PHE A 186 8.73 -23.06 -31.14
N ILE A 187 9.96 -23.46 -31.48
CA ILE A 187 10.19 -24.67 -32.26
C ILE A 187 10.53 -25.77 -31.27
N ASN A 188 9.68 -26.78 -31.17
CA ASN A 188 9.99 -27.99 -30.43
C ASN A 188 11.03 -28.77 -31.23
N LEU A 189 12.28 -28.76 -30.75
CA LEU A 189 13.32 -29.61 -31.32
C LEU A 189 13.08 -31.05 -30.85
N PRO A 190 13.12 -32.04 -31.76
CA PRO A 190 13.07 -33.44 -31.36
C PRO A 190 14.25 -33.76 -30.44
N LEU A 191 14.02 -34.59 -29.41
CA LEU A 191 15.04 -34.98 -28.42
C LEU A 191 16.19 -35.81 -29.03
N ASP A 192 16.00 -36.36 -30.23
CA ASP A 192 16.98 -37.21 -30.90
C ASP A 192 18.02 -36.37 -31.66
N PHE A 193 18.88 -35.71 -30.91
CA PHE A 193 20.07 -35.00 -31.42
C PHE A 193 21.25 -35.94 -31.73
N THR A 194 21.02 -37.23 -31.89
CA THR A 194 22.10 -38.22 -32.05
C THR A 194 22.61 -38.39 -33.48
N GLU A 195 21.94 -37.85 -34.51
CA GLU A 195 22.30 -38.19 -35.91
C GLU A 195 22.84 -37.03 -36.77
N TYR A 196 22.87 -35.79 -36.29
CA TYR A 196 23.47 -34.67 -37.05
C TYR A 196 24.31 -33.76 -36.17
N SER A 197 25.39 -34.31 -35.61
CA SER A 197 26.41 -33.51 -34.97
C SER A 197 27.62 -33.35 -35.89
N ASN A 198 27.65 -32.24 -36.64
CA ASN A 198 28.93 -31.70 -37.11
C ASN A 198 29.77 -31.30 -35.89
N SER A 199 31.08 -31.53 -35.96
CA SER A 199 32.03 -31.39 -34.84
C SER A 199 31.99 -30.02 -34.13
N GLU A 200 31.66 -28.95 -34.85
CA GLU A 200 31.56 -27.59 -34.29
C GLU A 200 30.37 -27.41 -33.33
N SER A 201 29.26 -28.12 -33.54
CA SER A 201 28.06 -28.01 -32.71
C SER A 201 28.22 -28.65 -31.33
N ILE A 202 29.02 -29.72 -31.24
CA ILE A 202 29.30 -30.42 -29.98
C ILE A 202 30.19 -29.55 -29.07
N GLU A 203 31.14 -28.83 -29.65
CA GLU A 203 32.08 -27.98 -28.91
C GLU A 203 31.37 -26.79 -28.24
N ILE A 204 30.40 -26.18 -28.92
CA ILE A 204 29.56 -25.10 -28.37
C ILE A 204 28.70 -25.62 -27.21
N ILE A 205 28.08 -26.80 -27.35
CA ILE A 205 27.23 -27.39 -26.30
C ILE A 205 28.07 -27.78 -25.07
N GLN A 206 29.28 -28.31 -25.27
CA GLN A 206 30.20 -28.62 -24.18
C GLN A 206 30.72 -27.37 -23.47
N ASN A 207 30.97 -26.28 -24.19
CA ASN A 207 31.38 -25.00 -23.60
C ASN A 207 30.27 -24.37 -22.76
N ILE A 208 29.01 -24.41 -23.23
CA ILE A 208 27.84 -23.95 -22.46
C ILE A 208 27.66 -24.77 -21.17
N LYS A 209 27.94 -26.08 -21.22
CA LYS A 209 27.81 -26.97 -20.06
C LYS A 209 28.94 -26.81 -19.05
N LYS A 210 30.16 -26.45 -19.49
CA LYS A 210 31.34 -26.22 -18.62
C LYS A 210 31.31 -24.87 -17.92
N ASP A 211 30.68 -23.85 -18.50
CA ASP A 211 30.55 -22.53 -17.85
C ASP A 211 29.41 -22.43 -16.84
N GLY A 212 28.54 -23.44 -16.74
CA GLY A 212 27.38 -23.45 -15.83
C GLY A 212 27.66 -23.95 -14.41
N THR A 213 28.69 -24.76 -14.20
CA THR A 213 29.07 -25.30 -12.88
C THR A 213 30.53 -25.70 -12.85
N ARG A 214 31.39 -24.88 -12.25
CA ARG A 214 32.72 -25.34 -11.78
C ARG A 214 32.60 -25.75 -10.32
N SER A 215 33.13 -26.91 -9.96
CA SER A 215 33.23 -27.31 -8.57
C SER A 215 34.16 -26.35 -7.84
N VAL A 216 33.81 -25.92 -6.62
CA VAL A 216 34.66 -25.03 -5.81
C VAL A 216 36.06 -25.62 -5.57
N LYS A 217 36.18 -26.96 -5.57
CA LYS A 217 37.47 -27.64 -5.48
C LYS A 217 38.38 -27.38 -6.68
N ASP A 218 37.81 -27.24 -7.88
CA ASP A 218 38.59 -27.04 -9.10
C ASP A 218 39.13 -25.60 -9.17
N ILE A 219 38.42 -24.63 -8.62
CA ILE A 219 38.84 -23.21 -8.54
C ILE A 219 40.04 -23.05 -7.59
N LEU A 220 40.08 -23.83 -6.50
CA LEU A 220 41.14 -23.70 -5.49
C LEU A 220 42.49 -24.28 -5.94
N ASN A 221 42.49 -25.19 -6.91
CA ASN A 221 43.71 -25.77 -7.46
C ASN A 221 44.39 -24.88 -8.51
N ASP A 222 43.71 -23.83 -9.01
CA ASP A 222 44.29 -22.88 -9.98
C ASP A 222 45.20 -21.82 -9.32
N PHE A 223 45.35 -21.85 -7.98
CA PHE A 223 46.12 -20.88 -7.19
C PHE A 223 47.37 -21.47 -6.50
N GLU A 224 47.78 -22.69 -6.82
CA GLU A 224 49.11 -23.26 -6.48
C GLU A 224 50.02 -23.30 -7.70
#